data_AF-A0A6M2CHC2-F1
#
_entry.id   AF-A0A6M2CHC2-F1
#
_cell.length_a   1.000
_cell.length_b   1.000
_cell.length_c   1.000
_cell.angle_alpha   90.00
_cell.angle_beta   90.00
_cell.angle_gamma   90.00
#
_symmetry.space_group_name_H-M   'P 1'
#
loop_
_entity.id
_entity.type
_entity.pdbx_description
1 polymer ?
#
loop_
_entity_poly.entity_id
_entity_poly.type
_entity_poly.pdbx_seq_one_letter_code
_entity_poly.pdbx_strand_id
1 'polypeptide(L)'
;MVTVIGDTFGIPETISGITLLAMGTSMPEAITSVIVAKNGLGNMALCNLLGSNVFDILFCLGGPWFVKAAFFSPDHHKVIFSSAGVSFSAAVLLTLVLILYLFLAGFRWKLDLRVGVACLLLYSAYIAIACMYEMNVFGVVNNILCL
;
A
#
# COMPACT_ATOMS: atom_id res chain seq x y z
N MET A 1 1.74 10.86 -15.59
CA MET A 1 0.48 10.64 -16.34
C MET A 1 -0.74 10.63 -15.43
N VAL A 2 -0.74 9.91 -14.30
CA VAL A 2 -1.85 9.99 -13.32
C VAL A 2 -2.00 11.40 -12.73
N THR A 3 -0.89 12.11 -12.52
CA THR A 3 -0.86 13.53 -12.09
C THR A 3 -1.58 14.47 -13.07
N VAL A 4 -1.33 14.33 -14.38
CA VAL A 4 -1.96 15.15 -15.43
C VAL A 4 -3.49 14.96 -15.47
N ILE A 5 -3.96 13.73 -15.23
CA ILE A 5 -5.40 13.42 -15.16
C ILE A 5 -5.99 13.98 -13.86
N GLY A 6 -5.30 13.82 -12.72
CA GLY A 6 -5.72 14.39 -11.43
C GLY A 6 -5.88 15.91 -11.48
N ASP A 7 -4.93 16.60 -12.11
CA ASP A 7 -4.95 18.05 -12.27
C ASP A 7 -6.09 18.53 -13.19
N THR A 8 -6.45 17.73 -14.20
CA THR A 8 -7.60 18.00 -15.09
C THR A 8 -8.95 17.86 -14.36
N PHE A 9 -9.03 16.99 -13.34
CA PHE A 9 -10.24 16.74 -12.56
C PHE A 9 -10.30 17.52 -11.23
N GLY A 10 -9.27 18.33 -10.90
CA GLY A 10 -9.20 19.06 -9.64
C GLY A 10 -9.03 18.15 -8.41
N ILE A 11 -8.48 16.96 -8.60
CA ILE A 11 -8.27 15.96 -7.54
C ILE A 11 -6.81 16.05 -7.07
N PRO A 12 -6.55 16.13 -5.75
CA PRO A 12 -5.20 16.12 -5.20
C PRO A 12 -4.36 14.94 -5.73
N GLU A 13 -3.11 15.22 -6.11
CA GLU A 13 -2.19 14.18 -6.62
C GLU A 13 -2.03 13.02 -5.64
N THR A 14 -2.05 13.30 -4.33
CA THR A 14 -1.99 12.30 -3.26
C THR A 14 -3.13 11.30 -3.36
N ILE A 15 -4.37 11.75 -3.61
CA ILE A 15 -5.54 10.88 -3.76
C ILE A 15 -5.37 9.99 -5.00
N SER A 16 -4.94 10.58 -6.11
CA SER A 16 -4.76 9.84 -7.37
C SER A 16 -3.68 8.74 -7.24
N GLY A 17 -2.65 8.97 -6.41
CA GLY A 17 -1.61 8.00 -6.09
C GLY A 17 -2.10 6.87 -5.17
N ILE A 18 -2.79 7.19 -4.07
CA ILE A 18 -3.24 6.18 -3.12
C ILE A 18 -4.47 5.38 -3.61
N THR A 19 -5.22 5.89 -4.59
CA THR A 19 -6.42 5.22 -5.12
C THR A 19 -6.17 4.62 -6.50
N LEU A 20 -6.02 5.43 -7.56
CA LEU A 20 -5.96 4.94 -8.94
C LEU A 20 -4.69 4.14 -9.22
N LEU A 21 -3.54 4.63 -8.79
CA LEU A 21 -2.27 3.94 -9.00
C LEU A 21 -2.21 2.65 -8.18
N ALA A 22 -2.55 2.70 -6.89
CA ALA A 22 -2.57 1.53 -6.01
C ALA A 22 -3.63 0.49 -6.43
N MET A 23 -4.81 0.93 -6.89
CA MET A 23 -5.84 0.03 -7.41
C MET A 23 -5.35 -0.65 -8.70
N GLY A 24 -4.67 0.08 -9.58
CA GLY A 24 -4.13 -0.47 -10.83
C GLY A 24 -3.13 -1.61 -10.62
N THR A 25 -2.31 -1.55 -9.56
CA THR A 25 -1.33 -2.61 -9.25
C THR A 25 -1.98 -3.80 -8.54
N SER A 26 -2.83 -3.56 -7.52
CA SER A 26 -3.36 -4.65 -6.68
C SER A 26 -4.65 -5.31 -7.20
N MET A 27 -5.40 -4.69 -8.12
CA MET A 27 -6.60 -5.30 -8.73
C MET A 27 -6.33 -6.63 -9.47
N PRO A 28 -5.36 -6.73 -10.40
CA PRO A 28 -5.10 -7.98 -11.11
C PRO A 28 -4.67 -9.11 -10.15
N GLU A 29 -3.92 -8.77 -9.09
CA GLU A 29 -3.51 -9.73 -8.05
C GLU A 29 -4.69 -10.23 -7.21
N ALA A 30 -5.62 -9.35 -6.88
CA ALA A 30 -6.86 -9.73 -6.20
C ALA A 30 -7.70 -10.69 -7.06
N ILE A 31 -7.86 -10.39 -8.36
CA ILE A 31 -8.63 -11.23 -9.30
C ILE A 31 -7.99 -12.63 -9.42
N THR A 32 -6.68 -12.70 -9.64
CA THR A 32 -5.96 -13.99 -9.75
C THR A 32 -6.05 -14.81 -8.47
N SER A 33 -5.91 -14.18 -7.31
CA SER A 33 -6.01 -14.85 -6.01
C SER A 33 -7.43 -15.38 -5.73
N VAL A 34 -8.47 -14.64 -6.11
CA VAL A 34 -9.87 -15.10 -6.01
C VAL A 34 -10.13 -16.30 -6.92
N ILE A 35 -9.62 -16.29 -8.16
CA ILE A 35 -9.78 -17.42 -9.09
C ILE A 35 -9.12 -18.69 -8.53
N VAL A 36 -7.88 -18.58 -8.03
CA VAL A 36 -7.15 -19.71 -7.44
C VAL A 36 -7.82 -20.21 -6.17
N ALA A 37 -8.34 -19.31 -5.32
CA ALA A 37 -9.10 -19.69 -4.14
C ALA A 37 -10.41 -20.44 -4.49
N LYS A 38 -11.12 -20.02 -5.54
CA LYS A 38 -12.33 -20.72 -6.04
C LYS A 38 -12.04 -22.12 -6.59
N ASN A 39 -10.82 -22.35 -7.05
CA ASN A 39 -10.36 -23.68 -7.51
C ASN A 39 -9.94 -24.61 -6.35
N GLY A 40 -10.21 -24.24 -5.10
CA GLY A 40 -9.87 -25.02 -3.91
C GLY A 40 -8.40 -24.89 -3.47
N LEU A 41 -7.61 -24.06 -4.15
CA LEU A 41 -6.19 -23.84 -3.88
C LEU A 41 -5.98 -22.62 -2.98
N GLY A 42 -6.69 -22.56 -1.85
CA GLY A 42 -6.66 -21.41 -0.92
C GLY A 42 -5.26 -21.08 -0.39
N ASN A 43 -4.44 -22.10 -0.11
CA ASN A 43 -3.05 -21.91 0.33
C ASN A 43 -2.19 -21.23 -0.76
N MET A 44 -2.43 -21.56 -2.03
CA MET A 44 -1.72 -20.95 -3.16
C MET A 44 -2.15 -19.49 -3.35
N ALA A 45 -3.44 -19.20 -3.21
CA ALA A 45 -3.94 -17.82 -3.22
C ALA A 45 -3.31 -16.98 -2.11
N LEU A 46 -3.18 -17.54 -0.90
CA LEU A 46 -2.52 -16.86 0.22
C LEU A 46 -1.03 -16.59 -0.06
N CYS A 47 -0.30 -17.59 -0.58
CA CYS A 47 1.11 -17.42 -0.94
C CYS A 47 1.32 -16.36 -2.03
N ASN A 48 0.41 -16.29 -3.02
CA ASN A 48 0.45 -15.25 -4.06
C ASN A 48 0.27 -13.85 -3.46
N LEU A 49 -0.75 -13.67 -2.61
CA LEU A 49 -1.03 -12.38 -1.94
C LEU A 49 0.13 -11.93 -1.04
N LEU A 50 0.75 -12.85 -0.30
CA LEU A 50 1.91 -12.52 0.54
C LEU A 50 3.16 -12.25 -0.30
N GLY A 51 3.39 -13.06 -1.33
CA GLY A 51 4.54 -12.95 -2.21
C GLY A 51 4.58 -11.64 -2.99
N SER A 52 3.44 -11.21 -3.56
CA SER A 52 3.37 -9.96 -4.33
C SER A 52 3.67 -8.73 -3.47
N ASN A 53 3.08 -8.63 -2.28
CA ASN A 53 3.35 -7.52 -1.36
C ASN A 53 4.83 -7.48 -0.92
N VAL A 54 5.45 -8.64 -0.67
CA VAL A 54 6.87 -8.72 -0.33
C VAL A 54 7.74 -8.32 -1.52
N PHE A 55 7.36 -8.73 -2.73
CA PHE A 55 8.05 -8.33 -3.96
C PHE A 55 7.97 -6.83 -4.19
N ASP A 56 6.81 -6.19 -4.05
CA ASP A 56 6.64 -4.75 -4.20
C ASP A 56 7.51 -3.96 -3.22
N ILE A 57 7.58 -4.39 -1.96
CA ILE A 57 8.42 -3.72 -0.96
C ILE A 57 9.92 -3.89 -1.28
N LEU A 58 10.35 -5.07 -1.72
CA LEU A 58 11.77 -5.32 -2.01
C LEU A 58 12.20 -4.66 -3.32
N PHE A 59 11.42 -4.83 -4.39
CA PHE A 59 11.76 -4.40 -5.74
C PHE A 59 11.34 -2.97 -6.04
N CYS A 60 10.10 -2.58 -5.76
CA CYS A 60 9.59 -1.25 -6.10
C CYS A 60 10.09 -0.18 -5.11
N LEU A 61 10.18 -0.49 -3.81
CA LEU A 61 10.72 0.41 -2.80
C LEU A 61 12.24 0.25 -2.61
N GLY A 62 12.74 -0.97 -2.46
CA GLY A 62 14.16 -1.24 -2.21
C GLY A 62 15.05 -1.11 -3.46
N GLY A 63 14.55 -1.50 -4.63
CA GLY A 63 15.31 -1.53 -5.89
C GLY A 63 15.89 -0.17 -6.32
N PRO A 64 15.09 0.91 -6.42
CA PRO A 64 15.60 2.23 -6.79
C PRO A 64 16.65 2.75 -5.82
N TRP A 65 16.48 2.46 -4.52
CA TRP A 65 17.44 2.85 -3.50
C TRP A 65 18.75 2.06 -3.61
N PHE A 66 18.67 0.75 -3.86
CA PHE A 66 19.82 -0.10 -4.13
C PHE A 66 20.58 0.35 -5.38
N VAL A 67 19.87 0.63 -6.48
CA VAL A 67 20.49 1.10 -7.73
C VAL A 67 21.17 2.46 -7.53
N LYS A 68 20.53 3.40 -6.83
CA LYS A 68 21.14 4.69 -6.51
C LYS A 68 22.40 4.52 -5.64
N ALA A 69 22.34 3.67 -4.63
CA ALA A 69 23.48 3.39 -3.76
C ALA A 69 24.64 2.67 -4.49
N ALA A 70 24.32 1.75 -5.41
CA ALA A 70 25.30 0.93 -6.11
C ALA A 70 25.98 1.62 -7.31
N PHE A 71 25.23 2.44 -8.07
CA PHE A 71 25.72 3.01 -9.34
C PHE A 71 25.99 4.51 -9.31
N PHE A 72 25.33 5.28 -8.43
CA PHE A 72 25.39 6.75 -8.44
C PHE A 72 26.17 7.38 -7.29
N SER A 73 26.76 6.58 -6.39
CA SER A 73 27.51 7.07 -5.22
C SER A 73 28.92 6.44 -5.12
N PRO A 74 29.94 6.94 -5.85
CA PRO A 74 31.32 6.45 -5.72
C PRO A 74 32.04 6.99 -4.46
N ASP A 75 31.61 8.12 -3.92
CA ASP A 75 32.29 8.78 -2.80
C ASP A 75 31.53 8.65 -1.48
N HIS A 76 32.30 8.29 -0.45
CA HIS A 76 31.87 7.88 0.89
C HIS A 76 31.11 8.95 1.68
N HIS A 77 29.88 9.23 1.29
CA HIS A 77 28.93 9.89 2.17
C HIS A 77 27.75 8.97 2.37
N LYS A 78 27.70 8.41 3.59
CA LYS A 78 26.50 7.87 4.24
C LYS A 78 25.29 8.49 3.59
N VAL A 79 24.40 7.70 3.01
CA VAL A 79 23.08 8.20 2.62
C VAL A 79 22.47 8.72 3.93
N ILE A 80 22.61 10.02 4.19
CA ILE A 80 22.11 10.63 5.41
C ILE A 80 20.60 10.54 5.26
N PHE A 81 19.99 9.64 6.03
CA PHE A 81 18.56 9.54 6.22
C PHE A 81 18.08 10.81 6.95
N SER A 82 18.15 11.98 6.31
CA SER A 82 17.50 13.19 6.80
C SER A 82 16.04 13.14 6.35
N SER A 83 15.29 12.22 6.92
CA SER A 83 13.84 12.20 6.82
C SER A 83 13.29 11.25 7.86
N ALA A 84 12.80 11.81 8.97
CA ALA A 84 11.93 11.11 9.90
C ALA A 84 10.81 10.33 9.18
N GLY A 85 10.44 10.74 7.97
CA GLY A 85 9.45 10.08 7.10
C GLY A 85 9.79 8.65 6.67
N VAL A 86 11.04 8.28 6.37
CA VAL A 86 11.37 6.91 5.91
C VAL A 86 11.41 5.93 7.07
N SER A 87 11.95 6.35 8.21
CA SER A 87 11.93 5.59 9.46
C SER A 87 10.49 5.42 9.96
N PHE A 88 9.68 6.48 9.85
CA PHE A 88 8.27 6.47 10.25
C PHE A 88 7.44 5.58 9.33
N SER A 89 7.59 5.67 8.01
CA SER A 89 6.86 4.81 7.08
C SER A 89 7.25 3.34 7.23
N ALA A 90 8.55 3.04 7.42
CA ALA A 90 9.01 1.69 7.73
C ALA A 90 8.45 1.16 9.06
N ALA A 91 8.42 1.99 10.11
CA ALA A 91 7.88 1.63 11.41
C ALA A 91 6.36 1.38 11.35
N VAL A 92 5.62 2.22 10.63
CA VAL A 92 4.17 2.07 10.42
C VAL A 92 3.86 0.81 9.63
N LEU A 93 4.61 0.52 8.55
CA LEU A 93 4.45 -0.71 7.77
C LEU A 93 4.73 -1.97 8.62
N LEU A 94 5.81 -1.97 9.39
CA LEU A 94 6.13 -3.07 10.32
C LEU A 94 5.04 -3.26 11.37
N THR A 95 4.53 -2.17 11.94
CA THR A 95 3.48 -2.21 12.95
C THR A 95 2.17 -2.77 12.38
N LEU A 96 1.79 -2.39 11.16
CA LEU A 96 0.61 -2.93 10.48
C LEU A 96 0.73 -4.44 10.19
N VAL A 97 1.90 -4.90 9.76
CA VAL A 97 2.17 -6.34 9.56
C VAL A 97 2.04 -7.10 10.87
N LEU A 98 2.57 -6.55 11.97
CA LEU A 98 2.44 -7.16 13.30
C LEU A 98 0.98 -7.24 13.77
N ILE A 99 0.21 -6.16 13.58
CA ILE A 99 -1.22 -6.14 13.92
C ILE A 99 -1.99 -7.16 13.10
N LEU A 100 -1.74 -7.23 11.78
CA LEU A 100 -2.37 -8.21 10.89
C LEU A 100 -2.03 -9.64 11.31
N TYR A 101 -0.78 -9.91 11.66
CA TYR A 101 -0.32 -11.23 12.12
C TYR A 101 -0.98 -11.63 13.45
N LEU A 102 -1.05 -10.70 14.40
CA LEU A 102 -1.73 -10.93 15.69
C LEU A 102 -3.23 -11.16 15.51
N PHE A 103 -3.88 -10.42 14.60
CA PHE A 103 -5.28 -10.63 14.25
C PHE A 103 -5.50 -12.02 13.65
N LEU A 104 -4.67 -12.45 12.69
CA LEU A 104 -4.73 -13.80 12.11
C LEU A 104 -4.49 -14.91 13.15
N ALA A 105 -3.55 -14.69 14.07
CA ALA A 105 -3.27 -15.61 15.17
C ALA A 105 -4.47 -15.74 16.12
N GLY A 106 -5.18 -14.64 16.39
CA GLY A 106 -6.41 -14.61 17.19
C GLY A 106 -7.55 -15.42 16.58
N PHE A 107 -7.65 -15.49 15.25
CA PHE A 107 -8.66 -16.28 14.52
C PHE A 107 -8.22 -17.73 14.23
N ARG A 108 -7.22 -18.25 14.96
CA ARG A 108 -6.71 -19.63 14.85
C ARG A 108 -6.34 -20.03 13.41
N TRP A 109 -5.85 -19.08 12.60
CA TRP A 109 -5.47 -19.33 11.22
C TRP A 109 -6.59 -19.88 10.33
N LYS A 110 -7.87 -19.72 10.73
CA LYS A 110 -9.02 -20.10 9.91
C LYS A 110 -9.57 -18.87 9.19
N LEU A 111 -9.24 -18.77 7.91
CA LEU A 111 -9.90 -17.83 7.00
C LEU A 111 -11.32 -18.34 6.71
N ASP A 112 -12.28 -17.88 7.50
CA ASP A 112 -13.71 -18.03 7.23
C ASP A 112 -14.21 -16.83 6.41
N LEU A 113 -15.30 -17.02 5.65
CA LEU A 113 -15.94 -15.96 4.86
C LEU A 113 -16.30 -14.75 5.73
N ARG A 114 -16.65 -14.98 7.00
CA ARG A 114 -16.97 -13.92 7.97
C ARG A 114 -15.77 -13.01 8.26
N VAL A 115 -14.57 -13.59 8.38
CA VAL A 115 -13.33 -12.84 8.58
C VAL A 115 -12.99 -12.05 7.31
N GLY A 116 -13.16 -12.66 6.13
CA GLY A 116 -12.97 -11.99 4.85
C GLY A 116 -13.90 -10.79 4.66
N VAL A 117 -15.20 -10.93 4.98
CA VAL A 117 -16.18 -9.83 4.92
C VAL A 117 -15.84 -8.73 5.93
N ALA A 118 -15.45 -9.08 7.16
CA ALA A 118 -15.03 -8.11 8.16
C ALA A 118 -13.80 -7.30 7.70
N CYS A 119 -12.81 -7.95 7.10
CA CYS A 119 -11.63 -7.28 6.52
C CYS A 119 -12.00 -6.36 5.36
N LEU A 120 -12.89 -6.78 4.45
CA LEU A 120 -13.35 -5.93 3.34
C LEU A 120 -14.10 -4.69 3.84
N LEU A 121 -14.98 -4.85 4.84
CA LEU A 121 -15.69 -3.73 5.45
C LEU A 121 -14.72 -2.75 6.10
N LEU A 122 -13.77 -3.24 6.89
CA LEU A 122 -12.77 -2.41 7.55
C LEU A 122 -11.87 -1.68 6.55
N TYR A 123 -11.45 -2.35 5.46
CA TYR A 123 -10.68 -1.75 4.39
C TYR A 123 -11.47 -0.67 3.62
N SER A 124 -12.76 -0.94 3.33
CA SER A 124 -13.62 0.04 2.67
C SER A 124 -13.87 1.28 3.54
N ALA A 125 -14.05 1.10 4.85
CA ALA A 125 -14.18 2.19 5.80
C ALA A 125 -12.88 3.01 5.89
N TYR A 126 -11.72 2.34 5.90
CA TYR A 126 -10.42 3.00 5.86
C TYR A 126 -10.24 3.86 4.60
N ILE A 127 -10.52 3.31 3.40
CA ILE A 127 -10.45 4.08 2.15
C ILE A 127 -11.42 5.27 2.21
N ALA A 128 -12.65 5.09 2.67
CA ALA A 128 -13.62 6.16 2.76
C ALA A 128 -13.12 7.30 3.68
N ILE A 129 -12.60 6.96 4.86
CA ILE A 129 -12.06 7.96 5.81
C ILE A 129 -10.81 8.64 5.24
N ALA A 130 -9.90 7.89 4.60
CA ALA A 130 -8.69 8.43 3.98
C ALA A 130 -9.04 9.40 2.83
N CYS A 131 -9.99 9.02 1.96
CA CYS A 131 -10.49 9.91 0.91
C CYS A 131 -11.17 11.15 1.49
N MET A 132 -11.98 11.03 2.56
CA MET A 132 -12.61 12.17 3.21
C MET A 132 -11.58 13.12 3.85
N TYR A 133 -10.50 12.59 4.42
CA TYR A 133 -9.42 13.37 5.01
C TYR A 133 -8.66 14.18 3.95
N GLU A 134 -8.34 13.53 2.82
CA GLU A 134 -7.64 14.18 1.70
C GLU A 134 -8.51 15.16 0.90
N MET A 135 -9.84 14.97 0.89
CA MET A 135 -10.80 15.91 0.28
C MET A 135 -11.08 17.16 1.14
N ASN A 136 -10.27 17.44 2.17
CA ASN A 136 -10.38 18.64 3.03
C ASN A 136 -11.72 18.77 3.81
N VAL A 137 -12.48 17.68 3.97
CA VAL A 137 -13.82 17.73 4.60
C VAL A 137 -13.75 18.07 6.10
N PHE A 138 -12.69 17.67 6.80
CA PHE A 138 -12.52 17.88 8.25
C PHE A 138 -11.54 19.01 8.62
N GLY A 139 -11.08 19.78 7.63
CA GLY A 139 -10.10 20.85 7.78
C GLY A 139 -9.19 20.96 6.57
N VAL A 140 -8.60 22.14 6.34
CA VAL A 140 -7.63 22.35 5.25
C VAL A 140 -6.31 21.66 5.60
N VAL A 141 -6.15 20.42 5.15
CA VAL A 141 -4.93 19.61 5.32
C VAL A 141 -4.09 19.64 4.05
N ASN A 142 -4.72 19.64 2.88
CA ASN A 142 -4.01 19.69 1.60
C ASN A 142 -4.36 20.99 0.87
N ASN A 143 -3.37 21.87 0.72
CA ASN A 143 -3.45 22.91 -0.29
C ASN A 143 -3.24 22.22 -1.63
N ILE A 144 -4.17 22.39 -2.55
CA ILE A 144 -3.88 22.21 -3.98
C ILE A 144 -2.62 23.03 -4.23
N LEU A 145 -1.51 22.36 -4.54
CA LEU A 145 -0.26 22.98 -4.96
C LEU A 145 -0.51 23.60 -6.34
N CYS A 146 -1.26 24.71 -6.36
CA CYS A 146 -1.31 25.64 -7.47
C CYS A 146 -0.20 26.68 -7.27
N LEU A 147 1.00 26.37 -7.79
CA LEU A 147 1.78 27.19 -8.73
C LEU A 147 3.19 26.62 -8.92
#